data_AF-A0A9E7SBK8-F1
#
_entry.id   AF-A0A9E7SBK8-F1
#
_cell.length_a   1.000
_cell.length_b   1.000
_cell.length_c   1.000
_cell.angle_alpha   90.00
_cell.angle_beta   90.00
_cell.angle_gamma   90.00
#
_symmetry.space_group_name_H-M   'P 1'
#
loop_
_entity.id
_entity.type
_entity.pdbx_description
1 polymer ?
#
loop_
_entity_poly.entity_id
_entity_poly.type
_entity_poly.pdbx_seq_one_letter_code
_entity_poly.pdbx_strand_id
1 'polypeptide(L)'
;MVYVIVREEIVNGKLKKLTLLIGDKEQLSNFIYEELNKFYKEGGSFSKRQETEDRLYEVWELRKSTGEIIELRFYVFGNEDTDVIEMVS
;
A
#
# COMPACT_ATOMS: atom_id res chain seq x y z
N MET A 1 -1.24 12.00 16.44
CA MET A 1 -1.86 10.92 15.65
C MET A 1 -0.90 10.49 14.57
N VAL A 2 -0.35 9.30 14.73
CA VAL A 2 0.63 8.75 13.80
C VAL A 2 0.05 7.47 13.22
N TYR A 3 0.21 7.31 11.93
CA TYR A 3 -0.20 6.13 11.20
C TYR A 3 1.02 5.49 10.56
N VAL A 4 0.94 4.19 10.34
CA VAL A 4 1.92 3.42 9.59
C VAL A 4 1.24 2.89 8.33
N ILE A 5 1.87 3.11 7.19
CA ILE A 5 1.56 2.36 5.97
C ILE A 5 2.65 1.32 5.76
N VAL A 6 2.23 0.07 5.58
CA VAL A 6 3.06 -0.97 4.97
C VAL A 6 2.66 -1.07 3.50
N ARG A 7 3.61 -0.87 2.59
CA ARG A 7 3.43 -1.06 1.15
C ARG A 7 4.27 -2.24 0.68
N GLU A 8 3.60 -3.28 0.21
CA GLU A 8 4.21 -4.43 -0.44
C GLU A 8 4.16 -4.24 -1.96
N GLU A 9 5.27 -4.53 -2.63
CA GLU A 9 5.31 -4.72 -4.08
C GLU A 9 5.68 -6.17 -4.35
N ILE A 10 4.79 -6.85 -5.04
CA ILE A 10 4.85 -8.27 -5.33
C ILE A 10 4.94 -8.41 -6.84
N VAL A 11 5.94 -9.13 -7.32
CA VAL A 11 6.14 -9.35 -8.76
C VAL A 11 6.05 -10.85 -9.02
N ASN A 12 5.10 -11.24 -9.87
CA ASN A 12 4.79 -12.64 -10.19
C ASN A 12 4.60 -13.50 -8.91
N GLY A 13 3.82 -12.99 -7.97
CA GLY A 13 3.50 -13.66 -6.70
C GLY A 13 4.64 -13.67 -5.66
N LYS A 14 5.79 -13.02 -5.92
CA LYS A 14 6.90 -12.93 -4.96
C LYS A 14 7.06 -11.51 -4.42
N LEU A 15 7.08 -11.36 -3.10
CA LEU A 15 7.40 -10.08 -2.45
C LEU A 15 8.80 -9.61 -2.88
N LYS A 16 8.88 -8.45 -3.53
CA LYS A 16 10.12 -7.84 -4.00
C LYS A 16 10.57 -6.68 -3.14
N LYS A 17 9.62 -5.90 -2.63
CA LYS A 17 9.91 -4.73 -1.82
C LYS A 17 8.82 -4.55 -0.76
N LEU A 18 9.26 -4.22 0.45
CA LEU A 18 8.40 -3.78 1.54
C LEU A 18 8.87 -2.39 1.95
N THR A 19 7.94 -1.44 1.96
CA THR A 19 8.18 -0.05 2.36
C THR A 19 7.30 0.26 3.57
N LEU A 20 7.89 0.84 4.61
CA LEU A 20 7.18 1.36 5.77
C LEU A 20 7.19 2.89 5.70
N LEU A 21 6.02 3.51 5.79
CA LEU A 21 5.88 4.96 5.97
C LEU A 21 5.20 5.24 7.29
N ILE A 22 5.75 6.19 8.04
CA ILE A 22 5.21 6.66 9.31
C ILE A 22 4.95 8.15 9.15
N GLY A 23 3.73 8.58 9.40
CA GLY A 23 3.35 9.97 9.20
C GLY A 23 1.93 10.27 9.67
N ASP A 24 1.53 11.53 9.51
CA ASP A 24 0.14 11.91 9.71
C ASP A 24 -0.75 11.43 8.54
N LYS A 25 -2.07 11.58 8.71
CA LYS A 25 -3.05 11.14 7.72
C LYS A 25 -2.87 11.82 6.35
N GLU A 26 -2.52 13.09 6.34
CA GLU A 26 -2.40 13.89 5.11
C GLU A 26 -1.17 13.45 4.31
N GLN A 27 -0.02 13.32 4.99
CA GLN A 27 1.23 12.82 4.41
C GLN A 27 1.04 11.45 3.77
N LEU A 28 0.38 10.55 4.47
CA LEU A 28 0.14 9.19 4.00
C LEU A 28 -0.88 9.12 2.86
N SER A 29 -1.94 9.94 2.92
CA SER A 29 -2.91 10.04 1.83
C SER A 29 -2.23 10.54 0.55
N ASN A 30 -1.41 11.59 0.65
CA ASN A 30 -0.65 12.13 -0.48
C ASN A 30 0.29 11.09 -1.08
N PHE A 31 1.01 10.33 -0.24
CA PHE A 31 1.87 9.25 -0.69
C PHE A 31 1.08 8.18 -1.48
N ILE A 32 -0.06 7.71 -0.94
CA ILE A 32 -0.91 6.74 -1.63
C ILE A 32 -1.35 7.31 -2.99
N TYR A 33 -1.86 8.54 -3.03
CA TYR A 33 -2.33 9.17 -4.27
C TYR A 33 -1.23 9.32 -5.32
N GLU A 34 -0.02 9.69 -4.93
CA GLU A 34 1.12 9.79 -5.85
C GLU A 34 1.51 8.43 -6.43
N GLU A 35 1.61 7.40 -5.58
CA GLU A 35 1.93 6.04 -6.03
C GLU A 35 0.84 5.51 -6.97
N LEU A 36 -0.42 5.78 -6.67
CA LEU A 36 -1.54 5.41 -7.53
C LEU A 36 -1.47 6.08 -8.88
N ASN A 37 -1.22 7.39 -8.91
CA ASN A 37 -1.10 8.13 -10.16
C ASN A 37 0.04 7.60 -11.03
N LYS A 38 1.18 7.22 -10.43
CA LYS A 38 2.27 6.55 -11.17
C LYS A 38 1.80 5.22 -11.74
N PHE A 39 1.16 4.40 -10.91
CA PHE A 39 0.70 3.06 -11.29
C PHE A 39 -0.34 3.10 -12.42
N TYR A 40 -1.28 4.04 -12.38
CA TYR A 40 -2.24 4.26 -13.47
C TYR A 40 -1.57 4.71 -14.77
N LYS A 41 -0.57 5.60 -14.70
CA LYS A 41 0.19 6.03 -15.88
C LYS A 41 0.94 4.88 -16.55
N GLU A 42 1.31 3.85 -15.79
CA GLU A 42 1.95 2.64 -16.30
C GLU A 42 0.97 1.61 -16.90
N GLY A 43 -0.33 1.93 -16.94
CA GLY A 43 -1.38 1.03 -17.44
C GLY A 43 -1.89 0.06 -16.37
N GLY A 44 -1.64 0.36 -15.10
CA GLY A 44 -2.14 -0.41 -13.97
C GLY A 44 -3.66 -0.41 -13.92
N SER A 45 -4.24 -1.51 -13.46
CA SER A 45 -5.68 -1.67 -13.35
C SER A 45 -6.09 -1.95 -11.90
N PHE A 46 -7.32 -1.58 -11.58
CA PHE A 46 -7.85 -1.71 -10.24
C PHE A 46 -8.65 -3.00 -10.09
N SER A 47 -8.27 -3.82 -9.12
CA SER A 47 -9.09 -4.92 -8.61
C SER A 47 -9.56 -4.54 -7.21
N LYS A 48 -10.84 -4.13 -7.09
CA LYS A 48 -11.36 -3.48 -5.88
C LYS A 48 -11.45 -4.40 -4.66
N ARG A 49 -11.00 -3.85 -3.52
CA ARG A 49 -11.31 -4.11 -2.09
C ARG A 49 -11.75 -5.52 -1.68
N GLN A 50 -10.93 -6.15 -0.84
CA GLN A 50 -11.43 -6.91 0.30
C GLN A 50 -11.38 -5.98 1.51
N GLU A 51 -12.48 -5.29 1.81
CA GLU A 51 -12.66 -4.74 3.15
C GLU A 51 -12.81 -5.94 4.10
N THR A 52 -11.88 -6.08 5.03
CA THR A 52 -12.06 -6.96 6.20
C THR A 52 -12.27 -6.08 7.42
N GLU A 53 -13.08 -6.56 8.37
CA GLU A 53 -13.66 -5.77 9.47
C GLU A 53 -12.64 -4.97 10.29
N ASP A 54 -11.36 -5.36 10.28
CA ASP A 54 -10.30 -4.73 11.09
C ASP A 54 -9.15 -4.10 10.28
N ARG A 55 -9.16 -4.20 8.95
CA ARG A 55 -8.01 -3.78 8.11
C ARG A 55 -8.45 -3.18 6.79
N LEU A 56 -8.20 -1.88 6.63
CA LEU A 56 -8.16 -1.23 5.32
C LEU A 56 -6.89 -1.70 4.62
N TYR A 57 -7.01 -2.69 3.73
CA TYR A 57 -5.98 -2.94 2.73
C TYR A 57 -6.53 -2.80 1.32
N GLU A 58 -5.78 -2.06 0.50
CA GLU A 58 -6.08 -1.86 -0.91
C GLU A 58 -5.04 -2.63 -1.74
N VAL A 59 -5.51 -3.33 -2.78
CA VAL A 59 -4.68 -4.12 -3.68
C VAL A 59 -4.82 -3.56 -5.09
N TRP A 60 -3.68 -3.36 -5.75
CA TRP A 60 -3.61 -2.85 -7.12
C TRP A 60 -2.78 -3.78 -7.98
N GLU A 61 -3.17 -3.99 -9.24
CA GLU A 61 -2.49 -4.94 -10.13
C GLU A 61 -2.20 -4.31 -11.50
N LEU A 62 -0.94 -4.37 -11.91
CA LEU A 62 -0.47 -4.00 -13.23
C LEU A 62 -0.05 -5.26 -13.98
N ARG A 63 -0.70 -5.51 -15.12
CA ARG A 63 -0.35 -6.57 -16.05
C ARG A 63 0.47 -5.97 -17.19
N LYS A 64 1.77 -6.23 -17.20
CA LYS A 64 2.64 -5.78 -18.29
C LYS A 64 2.44 -6.64 -19.53
N SER A 65 2.75 -6.06 -20.70
CA SER A 65 2.73 -6.77 -21.99
C SER A 65 3.69 -7.96 -22.05
N THR A 66 4.70 -8.01 -21.18
CA THR A 66 5.63 -9.12 -21.00
C THR A 66 5.02 -10.33 -20.29
N GLY A 67 3.79 -10.21 -19.77
CA GLY A 67 3.15 -11.20 -18.90
C GLY A 67 3.54 -11.08 -17.43
N GLU A 68 4.42 -10.13 -17.07
CA GLU A 68 4.74 -9.82 -15.67
C GLU A 68 3.53 -9.17 -14.98
N ILE A 69 3.20 -9.68 -13.79
CA ILE A 69 2.17 -9.12 -12.93
C ILE A 69 2.85 -8.43 -11.75
N ILE A 70 2.58 -7.14 -11.58
CA ILE A 70 2.99 -6.36 -10.41
C ILE A 70 1.74 -6.10 -9.57
N GLU A 71 1.78 -6.52 -8.31
CA GLU A 71 0.76 -6.19 -7.32
C GLU A 71 1.34 -5.20 -6.30
N LEU A 72 0.59 -4.14 -5.99
CA LEU A 72 0.84 -3.30 -4.83
C LEU A 72 -0.21 -3.60 -3.76
N ARG A 73 0.22 -3.75 -2.51
CA ARG A 73 -0.68 -3.90 -1.36
C ARG A 73 -0.32 -2.87 -0.32
N PHE A 74 -1.31 -2.14 0.17
CA PHE A 74 -1.10 -1.13 1.20
C PHE A 74 -1.92 -1.52 2.43
N TYR A 75 -1.30 -1.49 3.59
CA TYR A 75 -1.94 -1.74 4.88
C TYR A 75 -1.76 -0.51 5.75
N VAL A 76 -2.85 0.02 6.27
CA VAL A 76 -2.83 1.17 7.16
C VAL A 76 -3.02 0.69 8.60
N PHE A 77 -2.11 1.09 9.49
CA PHE A 77 -2.17 0.83 10.92
C PHE A 77 -2.17 2.15 11.69
N GLY A 78 -2.94 2.22 12.76
CA GLY A 78 -3.05 3.39 13.64
C GLY A 78 -4.50 3.79 13.88
N ASN A 79 -4.80 4.22 15.11
CA ASN A 79 -6.07 4.82 15.50
C ASN A 79 -5.81 6.15 16.22
N GLU A 80 -6.89 6.86 16.56
CA GLU A 80 -6.80 8.16 17.26
C GLU A 80 -6.11 8.07 18.64
N ASP A 81 -6.04 6.87 19.22
CA ASP A 81 -5.45 6.58 20.54
C ASP A 81 -4.00 6.06 20.47
N THR A 82 -3.41 5.94 19.29
CA THR A 82 -2.04 5.40 19.13
C THR A 82 -1.02 6.54 19.09
N ASP A 83 -0.26 6.66 20.18
CA ASP A 83 0.82 7.66 20.31
C ASP A 83 2.22 7.10 20.05
N VAL A 84 2.40 5.77 20.05
CA VAL A 84 3.70 5.11 19.89
C VAL A 84 3.61 3.99 18.86
N ILE A 85 4.59 3.95 17.96
CA ILE A 85 4.83 2.85 17.02
C ILE A 85 6.22 2.29 17.30
N GLU A 86 6.29 1.02 17.64
CA GLU A 86 7.55 0.31 17.91
C GLU A 86 7.83 -0.69 16.78
N MET A 87 9.06 -0.64 16.24
CA MET A 87 9.58 -1.68 15.36
C MET A 87 10.45 -2.62 16.19
N VAL A 88 10.03 -3.88 16.34
CA VAL A 88 10.77 -4.90 17.07
C VAL A 88 11.52 -5.79 16.07
N SER A 89 12.83 -5.96 16.27
CA SER A 89 13.72 -6.79 15.45
C SER A 89 13.94 -8.17 16.06
#